data_AF-A0A823FUZ4-F1
#
_entry.id   AF-A0A823FUZ4-F1
#
_cell.length_a   1.000
_cell.length_b   1.000
_cell.length_c   1.000
_cell.angle_alpha   90.00
_cell.angle_beta   90.00
_cell.angle_gamma   90.00
#
_symmetry.space_group_name_H-M   'P 1'
#
loop_
_entity.id
_entity.type
_entity.pdbx_description
1 polymer ?
#
loop_
_entity_poly.entity_id
_entity_poly.type
_entity_poly.pdbx_seq_one_letter_code
_entity_poly.pdbx_strand_id
1 'polypeptide(L)' 'MTERVFRKQTIFGNSEIFIDDRTKMIANPAFRQKIPLIETGCEKMADYIEELKLKGYEEVTR' A
#
# COMPACT_ATOMS: atom_id res chain seq x y z
N MET A 1 4.20 -4.85 -15.35
CA MET A 1 4.65 -5.00 -13.95
C MET A 1 3.47 -4.59 -13.10
N THR A 2 2.96 -5.48 -12.26
CA THR A 2 1.70 -5.25 -11.53
C THR A 2 2.02 -4.52 -10.22
N GLU A 3 2.46 -3.28 -10.33
CA GLU A 3 2.56 -2.39 -9.17
C GLU A 3 1.17 -1.79 -8.95
N ARG A 4 0.61 -1.99 -7.76
CA ARG A 4 -0.70 -1.46 -7.39
C ARG A 4 -0.47 -0.24 -6.51
N VAL A 5 -1.19 0.83 -6.81
CA VAL A 5 -1.07 2.08 -6.06
C VAL A 5 -2.37 2.31 -5.30
N PHE A 6 -2.25 2.59 -4.01
CA PHE A 6 -3.34 2.88 -3.11
C PHE A 6 -3.21 4.32 -2.63
N ARG A 7 -4.24 5.13 -2.83
CA ARG A 7 -4.23 6.56 -2.47
C ARG A 7 -5.32 6.87 -1.46
N LYS A 8 -5.01 7.76 -0.51
CA LYS A 8 -5.97 8.34 0.43
C LYS A 8 -5.72 9.84 0.58
N GLN A 9 -6.77 10.65 0.46
CA GLN A 9 -6.71 12.06 0.82
C GLN A 9 -6.68 12.18 2.35
N THR A 10 -5.64 12.82 2.89
CA THR A 10 -5.52 13.14 4.32
C THR A 10 -5.49 14.65 4.53
N ILE A 11 -5.56 15.08 5.79
CA ILE A 11 -5.42 16.50 6.17
C ILE A 11 -4.03 17.07 5.82
N PHE A 12 -3.03 16.20 5.68
CA PHE A 12 -1.64 16.57 5.33
C PHE A 12 -1.37 16.47 3.82
N GLY A 13 -2.36 16.09 3.02
CA GLY A 13 -2.24 15.89 1.58
C GLY A 13 -2.50 14.45 1.14
N ASN A 14 -2.13 14.14 -0.10
CA ASN A 14 -2.28 12.81 -0.68
C ASN A 14 -1.27 11.83 -0.03
N SER A 15 -1.81 10.78 0.59
CA SER A 15 -1.02 9.61 1.03
C SER A 15 -1.10 8.54 -0.05
N GLU A 16 0.04 8.00 -0.43
CA GLU A 16 0.16 6.94 -1.45
C GLU A 16 0.92 5.76 -0.88
N ILE A 17 0.44 4.56 -1.17
CA ILE A 17 1.07 3.29 -0.80
C ILE A 17 1.22 2.48 -2.08
N PHE A 18 2.44 2.05 -2.35
CA PHE A 18 2.81 1.29 -3.53
C PHE A 18 3.04 -0.14 -3.10
N ILE A 19 2.42 -1.07 -3.83
CA ILE A 19 2.48 -2.49 -3.54
C ILE A 19 3.02 -3.20 -4.79
N ASP A 20 4.12 -3.91 -4.63
CA ASP A 20 4.66 -4.81 -5.64
C ASP A 20 4.24 -6.25 -5.31
N ASP A 21 3.29 -6.78 -6.09
CA ASP A 21 2.76 -8.13 -5.90
C ASP A 21 3.82 -9.23 -6.13
N ARG A 22 4.85 -8.97 -6.95
CA ARG A 22 5.89 -9.97 -7.25
C ARG A 22 6.92 -10.04 -6.15
N THR A 23 7.39 -8.89 -5.69
CA THR A 23 8.43 -8.83 -4.65
C THR A 23 7.84 -8.83 -3.24
N LYS A 24 6.51 -8.73 -3.10
CA LYS A 24 5.79 -8.57 -1.84
C LYS A 24 6.33 -7.39 -1.03
N MET A 25 6.70 -6.31 -1.71
CA MET A 25 7.24 -5.10 -1.11
C MET A 25 6.17 -4.01 -1.06
N ILE A 26 6.15 -3.28 0.04
CA ILE A 26 5.28 -2.14 0.28
C ILE A 26 6.16 -0.91 0.42
N ALA A 27 5.88 0.14 -0.35
CA ALA A 27 6.54 1.42 -0.23
C ALA A 27 5.54 2.51 0.15
N ASN A 28 5.93 3.32 1.13
CA ASN A 28 5.20 4.50 1.56
C ASN A 28 6.10 5.74 1.40
N PRO A 29 5.94 6.51 0.31
CA PRO A 29 6.79 7.67 0.03
C PRO A 29 6.64 8.79 1.06
N ALA A 30 5.47 8.91 1.70
CA ALA A 30 5.24 9.95 2.71
C ALA A 30 6.20 9.81 3.90
N PHE A 31 6.59 8.57 4.23
CA PHE A 31 7.56 8.26 5.28
C PHE A 31 8.92 7.81 4.75
N ARG A 32 9.15 7.86 3.43
CA ARG A 32 10.34 7.32 2.75
C ARG A 32 10.66 5.88 3.18
N GLN A 33 9.61 5.10 3.45
CA GLN A 33 9.73 3.77 4.01
C GLN A 33 9.46 2.72 2.93
N LYS A 34 10.24 1.64 2.94
CA LYS A 34 10.00 0.46 2.12
C LYS A 34 10.18 -0.77 3.00
N ILE A 35 9.12 -1.56 3.15
CA ILE A 35 9.09 -2.75 4.00
C ILE A 35 8.55 -3.95 3.21
N PRO A 36 8.98 -5.17 3.54
CA PRO A 36 8.33 -6.38 3.04
C PRO A 36 6.96 -6.57 3.69
N LEU A 37 6.03 -7.23 3.00
CA LEU A 37 4.67 -7.53 3.48
C LEU A 37 4.67 -8.20 4.85
N ILE A 38 5.63 -9.07 5.14
CA ILE A 38 5.70 -9.77 6.43
C ILE A 38 5.86 -8.83 7.63
N GLU A 39 6.47 -7.66 7.44
CA GLU A 39 6.62 -6.66 8.50
C GLU A 39 5.30 -5.94 8.82
N THR A 40 4.28 -6.03 7.96
CA THR A 40 2.94 -5.51 8.28
C THR A 40 2.13 -6.49 9.13
N GLY A 41 2.62 -7.70 9.36
CA GLY A 41 1.88 -8.78 10.02
C GLY A 41 0.87 -9.50 9.12
N CYS A 42 0.81 -9.17 7.83
CA CYS A 42 -0.04 -9.85 6.86
C CYS A 42 0.73 -11.00 6.19
N GLU A 43 0.13 -12.19 6.09
CA GLU A 43 0.73 -13.31 5.35
C GLU A 43 0.44 -13.23 3.85
N LYS A 44 -0.74 -12.72 3.49
CA LYS A 44 -1.19 -12.58 2.10
C LYS A 44 -1.38 -11.12 1.74
N MET A 45 -1.10 -10.82 0.47
CA MET A 45 -1.27 -9.47 -0.06
C MET A 45 -2.74 -9.03 -0.07
N ALA A 46 -3.66 -9.99 -0.30
CA ALA A 46 -5.10 -9.72 -0.26
C ALA A 46 -5.53 -9.14 1.10
N ASP A 47 -5.05 -9.72 2.20
CA ASP A 47 -5.36 -9.27 3.55
C ASP A 47 -4.89 -7.81 3.77
N TYR A 48 -3.67 -7.50 3.31
CA TYR A 48 -3.14 -6.14 3.39
C TYR A 48 -3.94 -5.14 2.53
N ILE A 49 -4.36 -5.55 1.33
CA ILE A 49 -5.20 -4.73 0.45
C ILE A 49 -6.57 -4.46 1.09
N GLU A 50 -7.18 -5.47 1.72
CA GLU A 50 -8.43 -5.28 2.46
C GLU A 50 -8.24 -4.32 3.64
N GLU A 51 -7.13 -4.43 4.38
CA GLU A 51 -6.79 -3.50 5.45
C GLU A 51 -6.66 -2.05 4.94
N LEU A 52 -6.02 -1.86 3.78
CA LEU A 52 -5.91 -0.55 3.14
C LEU A 52 -7.28 0.02 2.78
N LYS A 53 -8.17 -0.78 2.20
CA LYS A 53 -9.54 -0.38 1.88
C LYS A 53 -10.34 -0.01 3.14
N LEU A 54 -10.21 -0.79 4.22
CA LEU A 54 -10.83 -0.48 5.52
C LEU A 54 -10.28 0.83 6.12
N LYS A 55 -9.00 1.13 5.88
CA LYS A 55 -8.37 2.41 6.25
C LYS A 55 -8.76 3.56 5.33
N GLY A 56 -9.57 3.34 4.30
CA GLY A 56 -10.05 4.35 3.36
C GLY A 56 -9.06 4.70 2.26
N TYR A 57 -8.14 3.79 1.93
CA TYR A 57 -7.34 3.90 0.72
C TYR A 57 -8.11 3.31 -0.47
N GLU A 58 -8.01 4.00 -1.61
CA GLU A 58 -8.59 3.58 -2.87
C GLU A 58 -7.49 3.12 -3.83
N GLU A 59 -7.75 2.03 -4.54
CA GLU A 59 -6.83 1.53 -5.56
C GLU A 59 -6.93 2.43 -6.80
N VAL A 60 -5.82 3.05 -7.18
CA VAL A 60 -5.70 3.87 -8.38
C VAL A 60 -4.93 3.07 -9.43
N THR A 61 -5.61 2.74 -10.52
CA THR A 61 -4.98 2.10 -11.68
C THR A 61 -4.18 3.16 -12.45
N ARG A 62 -2.89 2.91 -12.68
CA ARG A 62 -2.04 3.73 -13.56
C ARG A 62 -1.73 3.00 -14.85
#